data_AF-A0AAV8E8N6-F1
#
_entry.id   AF-A0AAV8E8N6-F1
#
_cell.length_a   1.000
_cell.length_b   1.000
_cell.length_c   1.000
_cell.angle_alpha   90.00
_cell.angle_beta   90.00
_cell.angle_gamma   90.00
#
_symmetry.space_group_name_H-M   'P 1'
#
loop_
_entity.id
_entity.type
_entity.pdbx_description
1 polymer ?
#
loop_
_entity_poly.entity_id
_entity_poly.type
_entity_poly.pdbx_seq_one_letter_code
_entity_poly.pdbx_strand_id
1 'polypeptide(L)'
;MDTFFIAHGSVNMVVDETIPARSFLQSWKSDTMPETPKAILMISGHWDTDAPTLKYPAPGAPHLAQRVKELLDTSGFGPVEEDKARGLDHGASVQLMLMYPEATIPVCQLSVQNGKSAEYHYNLGKALAPLRDEGVLIIGSGNVTHNLEAVGPNDGPIPKWASDFDTWLKDALLNRA
;
A
#
# COMPACT_ATOMS: atom_id res chain seq x y z
N MET A 1 -1.84 -13.13 -9.58
CA MET A 1 -1.07 -11.90 -9.31
C MET A 1 -0.46 -11.93 -7.93
N ASP A 2 0.70 -11.31 -7.71
CA ASP A 2 1.29 -11.20 -6.38
C ASP A 2 0.70 -10.05 -5.55
N THR A 3 0.96 -10.09 -4.24
CA THR A 3 0.55 -9.08 -3.26
C THR A 3 1.79 -8.55 -2.56
N PHE A 4 1.87 -7.24 -2.40
CA PHE A 4 3.03 -6.59 -1.80
C PHE A 4 2.62 -5.71 -0.63
N PHE A 5 3.50 -5.62 0.36
CA PHE A 5 3.47 -4.57 1.38
C PHE A 5 4.70 -3.71 1.16
N ILE A 6 4.49 -2.40 0.97
CA ILE A 6 5.56 -1.46 0.64
C ILE A 6 5.54 -0.31 1.65
N ALA A 7 6.74 0.02 2.15
CA ALA A 7 6.92 1.18 2.99
C ALA A 7 6.70 2.45 2.17
N HIS A 8 5.71 3.27 2.51
CA HIS A 8 5.32 4.40 1.67
C HIS A 8 6.31 5.57 1.70
N GLY A 9 7.10 5.66 2.78
CA GLY A 9 8.21 6.60 2.90
C GLY A 9 7.79 8.07 2.87
N SER A 10 8.77 8.96 2.76
CA SER A 10 8.52 10.40 2.65
C SER A 10 8.19 10.78 1.22
N VAL A 11 7.36 11.81 1.04
CA VAL A 11 7.14 12.49 -0.26
C VAL A 11 8.44 12.95 -0.91
N ASN A 12 9.51 13.16 -0.13
CA ASN A 12 10.84 13.47 -0.64
C ASN A 12 11.40 12.39 -1.58
N MET A 13 10.90 11.16 -1.52
CA MET A 13 11.27 10.09 -2.47
C MET A 13 11.01 10.44 -3.92
N VAL A 14 10.13 11.41 -4.22
CA VAL A 14 9.88 11.88 -5.58
C VAL A 14 11.00 12.79 -6.11
N VAL A 15 11.76 13.44 -5.23
CA VAL A 15 12.80 14.41 -5.62
C VAL A 15 14.22 13.99 -5.24
N ASP A 16 14.40 13.23 -4.16
CA ASP A 16 15.70 12.82 -3.65
C ASP A 16 16.12 11.48 -4.26
N GLU A 17 17.08 11.54 -5.19
CA GLU A 17 17.62 10.38 -5.89
C GLU A 17 18.53 9.50 -5.03
N THR A 18 18.94 9.98 -3.86
CA THR A 18 19.83 9.24 -2.96
C THR A 18 19.10 8.21 -2.12
N ILE A 19 17.76 8.29 -2.04
CA ILE A 19 16.94 7.37 -1.24
C ILE A 19 16.91 5.98 -1.92
N PRO A 20 17.46 4.92 -1.29
CA PRO A 20 17.54 3.60 -1.93
C PRO A 20 16.18 3.02 -2.34
N ALA A 21 15.13 3.29 -1.56
CA ALA A 21 13.77 2.84 -1.86
C ALA A 21 13.24 3.42 -3.19
N ARG A 22 13.72 4.60 -3.61
CA ARG A 22 13.32 5.19 -4.90
C ARG A 22 13.79 4.33 -6.07
N SER A 23 15.06 3.94 -6.08
CA SER A 23 15.64 3.11 -7.14
C SER A 23 14.91 1.76 -7.25
N PHE A 24 14.58 1.15 -6.11
CA PHE A 24 13.76 -0.05 -6.07
C PHE A 24 12.40 0.14 -6.75
N LEU A 25 11.66 1.21 -6.40
CA LEU A 25 10.35 1.49 -7.01
C LEU A 25 10.46 1.84 -8.50
N GLN A 26 11.52 2.52 -8.93
CA GLN A 26 11.74 2.82 -10.37
C GLN A 26 12.07 1.56 -11.19
N SER A 27 12.75 0.59 -10.58
CA SER A 27 13.02 -0.72 -11.19
C SER A 27 11.82 -1.67 -11.17
N TRP A 28 10.68 -1.25 -10.60
CA TRP A 28 9.55 -2.12 -10.31
C TRP A 28 9.08 -2.95 -11.51
N LYS A 29 8.87 -2.32 -12.66
CA LYS A 29 8.38 -2.99 -13.89
C LYS A 29 9.41 -3.94 -14.49
N SER A 30 10.71 -3.73 -14.27
CA SER A 30 11.75 -4.61 -14.84
C SER A 30 12.10 -5.77 -13.90
N ASP A 31 12.16 -5.50 -12.59
CA ASP A 31 12.85 -6.38 -11.64
C ASP A 31 11.85 -7.14 -10.73
N THR A 32 10.66 -6.56 -10.49
CA THR A 32 9.70 -7.09 -9.51
C THR A 32 8.39 -7.54 -10.17
N MET A 33 7.83 -6.73 -11.07
CA MET A 33 6.50 -6.93 -11.63
C MET A 33 6.48 -6.67 -13.14
N PRO A 34 7.03 -7.59 -13.95
CA PRO A 34 7.04 -7.45 -15.41
C PRO A 34 5.65 -7.58 -16.04
N GLU A 35 4.73 -8.29 -15.39
CA GLU A 35 3.35 -8.39 -15.83
C GLU A 35 2.58 -7.10 -15.52
N THR A 36 1.84 -6.58 -16.50
CA THR A 36 0.99 -5.41 -16.28
C THR A 36 -0.35 -5.84 -15.65
N PRO A 37 -0.69 -5.38 -14.43
CA PRO A 37 -1.96 -5.69 -13.83
C PRO A 37 -3.14 -5.03 -14.55
N LYS A 38 -4.31 -5.65 -14.49
CA LYS A 38 -5.55 -5.08 -15.05
C LYS A 38 -6.03 -3.87 -14.24
N ALA A 39 -5.77 -3.88 -12.94
CA ALA A 39 -6.04 -2.80 -12.00
C ALA A 39 -5.18 -2.97 -10.74
N ILE A 40 -5.03 -1.90 -9.96
CA ILE A 40 -4.32 -1.89 -8.69
C ILE A 40 -5.29 -1.59 -7.56
N LEU A 41 -5.26 -2.40 -6.50
CA LEU A 41 -5.91 -2.11 -5.22
C LEU A 41 -4.86 -1.58 -4.25
N MET A 42 -4.94 -0.30 -3.91
CA MET A 42 -4.12 0.33 -2.88
C MET A 42 -4.82 0.28 -1.53
N ILE A 43 -4.19 -0.29 -0.51
CA ILE A 43 -4.67 -0.28 0.88
C ILE A 43 -3.71 0.62 1.67
N SER A 44 -4.14 1.81 2.08
CA SER A 44 -3.26 2.81 2.69
C SER A 44 -3.79 3.28 4.04
N GLY A 45 -2.88 3.39 5.01
CA GLY A 45 -3.18 3.95 6.34
C GLY A 45 -3.38 5.47 6.36
N HIS A 46 -3.09 6.16 5.24
CA HIS A 46 -3.17 7.63 5.14
C HIS A 46 -4.50 8.15 4.59
N TRP A 47 -5.52 7.29 4.46
CA TRP A 47 -6.82 7.66 3.91
C TRP A 47 -7.46 8.85 4.63
N ASP A 48 -7.36 8.87 5.97
CA ASP A 48 -7.94 9.90 6.84
C ASP A 48 -7.09 11.19 6.91
N THR A 49 -5.98 11.28 6.15
CA THR A 49 -5.13 12.48 6.17
C THR A 49 -5.63 13.54 5.18
N ASP A 50 -5.86 14.75 5.68
CA ASP A 50 -6.20 15.95 4.88
C ASP A 50 -4.96 16.66 4.29
N ALA A 51 -3.78 16.04 4.38
CA ALA A 51 -2.54 16.63 3.93
C ALA A 51 -2.51 16.79 2.39
N PRO A 52 -1.93 17.88 1.86
CA PRO A 52 -1.70 18.02 0.42
C PRO A 52 -0.92 16.82 -0.12
N THR A 53 -1.54 16.09 -1.05
CA THR A 53 -0.92 14.94 -1.72
C THR A 53 -0.48 15.34 -3.13
N LEU A 54 0.61 14.74 -3.60
CA LEU A 54 0.99 14.82 -5.00
C LEU A 54 -0.07 14.11 -5.84
N LYS A 55 -0.60 14.79 -6.86
CA LYS A 55 -1.67 14.26 -7.70
C LYS A 55 -1.11 13.25 -8.70
N TYR A 56 -1.42 11.98 -8.52
CA TYR A 56 -1.14 10.92 -9.48
C TYR A 56 -2.37 10.66 -10.36
N PRO A 57 -2.33 10.90 -11.68
CA PRO A 57 -3.51 10.99 -12.53
C PRO A 57 -3.98 9.63 -13.08
N ALA A 58 -3.92 8.56 -12.29
CA ALA A 58 -4.43 7.27 -12.73
C ALA A 58 -5.96 7.29 -12.93
N PRO A 59 -6.49 6.54 -13.92
CA PRO A 59 -7.93 6.35 -14.04
C PRO A 59 -8.47 5.63 -12.80
N GLY A 60 -9.65 6.03 -12.33
CA GLY A 60 -10.34 5.29 -11.28
C GLY A 60 -10.74 3.89 -11.75
N ALA A 61 -10.78 2.91 -10.85
CA ALA A 61 -11.18 1.53 -11.15
C ALA A 61 -12.56 1.18 -10.55
N PRO A 62 -13.69 1.68 -11.12
CA PRO A 62 -15.03 1.50 -10.53
C PRO A 62 -15.47 0.03 -10.47
N HIS A 63 -15.11 -0.79 -11.47
CA HIS A 63 -15.40 -2.22 -11.44
C HIS A 63 -14.64 -2.94 -10.31
N LEU A 64 -13.40 -2.53 -10.05
CA LEU A 64 -12.63 -3.05 -8.92
C LEU A 64 -13.23 -2.60 -7.58
N ALA A 65 -13.64 -1.33 -7.47
CA ALA A 65 -14.29 -0.82 -6.26
C ALA A 65 -15.58 -1.60 -5.92
N GLN A 66 -16.43 -1.84 -6.92
CA GLN A 66 -17.63 -2.66 -6.76
C GLN A 66 -17.28 -4.09 -6.34
N ARG A 67 -16.28 -4.70 -6.98
CA ARG A 67 -15.84 -6.06 -6.66
C ARG A 67 -15.29 -6.18 -5.23
N VAL A 68 -14.51 -5.19 -4.79
CA VAL A 68 -14.00 -5.10 -3.41
C VAL A 68 -15.17 -4.99 -2.43
N LYS A 69 -16.13 -4.09 -2.68
CA LYS A 69 -17.33 -3.95 -1.86
C LYS A 69 -18.09 -5.27 -1.73
N GLU A 70 -18.36 -5.95 -2.84
CA GLU A 70 -19.06 -7.24 -2.85
C GLU A 70 -18.34 -8.31 -2.00
N LEU A 71 -17.03 -8.44 -2.15
CA LEU A 71 -16.22 -9.41 -1.40
C LEU A 71 -16.25 -9.13 0.11
N LEU A 72 -16.12 -7.86 0.49
CA LEU A 72 -16.10 -7.43 1.89
C LEU A 72 -17.49 -7.52 2.54
N ASP A 73 -18.54 -7.05 1.87
CA ASP A 73 -19.91 -7.14 2.36
C ASP A 73 -20.32 -8.60 2.58
N THR A 74 -20.06 -9.47 1.58
CA THR A 74 -20.39 -10.91 1.67
C THR A 74 -19.59 -11.63 2.75
N SER A 75 -18.38 -11.15 3.06
CA SER A 75 -17.51 -11.73 4.09
C SER A 75 -17.74 -11.15 5.50
N GLY A 76 -18.78 -10.33 5.69
CA GLY A 76 -19.16 -9.79 6.99
C GLY A 76 -18.37 -8.56 7.45
N PHE A 77 -17.66 -7.89 6.54
CA PHE A 77 -16.94 -6.64 6.80
C PHE A 77 -17.78 -5.39 6.49
N GLY A 78 -18.96 -5.58 5.90
CA GLY A 78 -19.87 -4.51 5.50
C GLY A 78 -20.62 -3.82 6.64
N PRO A 79 -21.31 -2.71 6.33
CA PRO A 79 -21.44 -2.13 5.00
C PRO A 79 -20.16 -1.38 4.57
N VAL A 80 -19.66 -1.67 3.36
CA VAL A 80 -18.55 -0.92 2.74
C VAL A 80 -19.11 0.22 1.91
N GLU A 81 -18.65 1.44 2.14
CA GLU A 81 -19.08 2.63 1.41
C GLU A 81 -18.15 2.95 0.24
N GLU A 82 -18.70 3.54 -0.83
CA GLU A 82 -17.94 4.01 -1.98
C GLU A 82 -17.81 5.54 -1.94
N ASP A 83 -16.58 6.04 -1.99
CA ASP A 83 -16.31 7.46 -2.23
C ASP A 83 -15.79 7.67 -3.64
N LYS A 84 -16.58 8.39 -4.46
CA LYS A 84 -16.26 8.67 -5.87
C LYS A 84 -15.48 9.98 -6.05
N ALA A 85 -15.38 10.79 -5.01
CA ALA A 85 -14.71 12.09 -5.02
C ALA A 85 -13.31 12.03 -4.40
N ARG A 86 -13.06 11.10 -3.48
CA ARG A 86 -11.77 10.93 -2.82
C ARG A 86 -10.71 10.47 -3.83
N GLY A 87 -9.69 11.32 -4.01
CA GLY A 87 -8.47 10.96 -4.73
C GLY A 87 -7.50 10.17 -3.87
N LEU A 88 -6.41 9.70 -4.48
CA LEU A 88 -5.39 8.91 -3.79
C LEU A 88 -4.67 9.70 -2.69
N ASP A 89 -4.45 9.09 -1.53
CA ASP A 89 -3.58 9.69 -0.50
C ASP A 89 -2.09 9.61 -0.90
N HIS A 90 -1.22 10.29 -0.14
CA HIS A 90 0.20 10.38 -0.47
C HIS A 90 0.92 9.04 -0.34
N GLY A 91 0.46 8.17 0.58
CA GLY A 91 0.99 6.83 0.75
C GLY A 91 0.76 6.00 -0.52
N ALA A 92 -0.37 6.20 -1.21
CA ALA A 92 -0.63 5.58 -2.49
C ALA A 92 0.06 6.31 -3.66
N SER A 93 -0.04 7.64 -3.75
CA SER A 93 0.33 8.39 -4.95
C SER A 93 1.84 8.42 -5.21
N VAL A 94 2.66 8.59 -4.17
CA VAL A 94 4.14 8.68 -4.30
C VAL A 94 4.72 7.39 -4.87
N GLN A 95 4.27 6.24 -4.36
CA GLN A 95 4.76 4.95 -4.80
C GLN A 95 4.38 4.68 -6.25
N LEU A 96 3.13 4.95 -6.61
CA LEU A 96 2.64 4.72 -7.97
C LEU A 96 3.30 5.64 -8.99
N MET A 97 3.65 6.88 -8.62
CA MET A 97 4.44 7.77 -9.48
C MET A 97 5.81 7.18 -9.85
N LEU A 98 6.43 6.42 -8.94
CA LEU A 98 7.73 5.80 -9.16
C LEU A 98 7.62 4.45 -9.89
N MET A 99 6.61 3.64 -9.53
CA MET A 99 6.42 2.29 -10.08
C MET A 99 5.77 2.30 -11.48
N TYR A 100 4.81 3.19 -11.71
CA TYR A 100 3.97 3.25 -12.90
C TYR A 100 3.81 4.71 -13.39
N PRO A 101 4.90 5.41 -13.74
CA PRO A 101 4.87 6.84 -14.04
C PRO A 101 3.90 7.23 -15.17
N GLU A 102 3.56 6.31 -16.07
CA GLU A 102 2.62 6.57 -17.17
C GLU A 102 1.17 6.71 -16.72
N ALA A 103 0.82 6.29 -15.49
CA ALA A 103 -0.51 6.42 -14.91
C ALA A 103 -1.65 5.82 -15.76
N THR A 104 -1.38 4.77 -16.52
CA THR A 104 -2.37 4.15 -17.42
C THR A 104 -3.19 3.03 -16.76
N ILE A 105 -2.72 2.49 -15.63
CA ILE A 105 -3.37 1.37 -14.95
C ILE A 105 -4.46 1.90 -14.02
N PRO A 106 -5.71 1.38 -14.09
CA PRO A 106 -6.78 1.77 -13.18
C PRO A 106 -6.45 1.49 -11.70
N VAL A 107 -6.72 2.45 -10.83
CA VAL A 107 -6.46 2.32 -9.39
C VAL A 107 -7.77 2.46 -8.60
N CYS A 108 -7.97 1.56 -7.65
CA CYS A 108 -8.95 1.69 -6.57
C CYS A 108 -8.18 1.77 -5.26
N GLN A 109 -8.63 2.61 -4.33
CA GLN A 109 -8.05 2.71 -3.01
C GLN A 109 -9.06 2.29 -1.94
N LEU A 110 -8.59 1.52 -0.97
CA LEU A 110 -9.32 1.02 0.20
C LEU A 110 -8.72 1.63 1.47
N SER A 111 -9.59 2.17 2.34
CA SER A 111 -9.21 2.71 3.63
C SER A 111 -8.89 1.61 4.65
N VAL A 112 -8.01 1.90 5.60
CA VAL A 112 -7.75 1.05 6.77
C VAL A 112 -8.64 1.50 7.92
N GLN A 113 -9.31 0.54 8.58
CA GLN A 113 -10.22 0.84 9.68
C GLN A 113 -9.48 1.02 11.00
N ASN A 114 -9.44 2.25 11.49
CA ASN A 114 -8.88 2.57 12.81
C ASN A 114 -9.67 1.86 13.92
N GLY A 115 -8.95 1.37 14.94
CA GLY A 115 -9.55 0.73 16.12
C GLY A 115 -10.04 -0.71 15.91
N LYS A 116 -9.80 -1.32 14.74
CA LYS A 116 -10.02 -2.76 14.53
C LYS A 116 -8.76 -3.57 14.87
N SER A 117 -8.93 -4.86 15.13
CA SER A 117 -7.83 -5.75 15.54
C SER A 117 -6.96 -6.19 14.35
N ALA A 118 -5.73 -6.64 14.63
CA ALA A 118 -4.88 -7.27 13.62
C ALA A 118 -5.55 -8.48 12.98
N GLU A 119 -6.29 -9.28 13.76
CA GLU A 119 -7.07 -10.42 13.24
C GLU A 119 -8.15 -9.97 12.25
N TYR A 120 -8.85 -8.86 12.54
CA TYR A 120 -9.83 -8.28 11.61
C TYR A 120 -9.18 -7.95 10.26
N HIS A 121 -8.05 -7.24 10.28
CA HIS A 121 -7.35 -6.87 9.04
C HIS A 121 -6.73 -8.07 8.31
N TYR A 122 -6.27 -9.09 9.06
CA TYR A 122 -5.80 -10.34 8.48
C TYR A 122 -6.93 -11.08 7.74
N ASN A 123 -8.10 -11.19 8.36
CA ASN A 123 -9.26 -11.82 7.74
C ASN A 123 -9.85 -10.98 6.59
N LEU A 124 -9.75 -9.64 6.66
CA LEU A 124 -10.07 -8.76 5.53
C LEU A 124 -9.16 -9.06 4.33
N GLY A 125 -7.86 -9.24 4.55
CA GLY A 125 -6.92 -9.67 3.51
C GLY A 125 -7.29 -11.02 2.89
N LYS A 126 -7.78 -11.98 3.68
CA LYS A 126 -8.29 -13.26 3.16
C LYS A 126 -9.52 -13.07 2.27
N ALA A 127 -10.45 -12.20 2.66
CA ALA A 127 -11.64 -11.90 1.86
C ALA A 127 -11.30 -11.29 0.49
N LEU A 128 -10.20 -10.53 0.41
CA LEU A 128 -9.72 -9.91 -0.82
C LEU A 128 -8.83 -10.81 -1.68
N ALA A 129 -8.41 -11.99 -1.18
CA ALA A 129 -7.51 -12.90 -1.88
C ALA A 129 -7.93 -13.27 -3.32
N PRO A 130 -9.23 -13.46 -3.65
CA PRO A 130 -9.66 -13.80 -5.01
C PRO A 130 -9.27 -12.77 -6.08
N LEU A 131 -9.09 -11.50 -5.72
CA LEU A 131 -8.73 -10.44 -6.67
C LEU A 131 -7.38 -10.72 -7.37
N ARG A 132 -6.49 -11.47 -6.72
CA ARG A 132 -5.21 -11.88 -7.31
C ARG A 132 -5.38 -12.74 -8.56
N ASP A 133 -6.42 -13.58 -8.59
CA ASP A 133 -6.73 -14.46 -9.72
C ASP A 133 -7.47 -13.68 -10.83
N GLU A 134 -8.07 -12.55 -10.48
CA GLU A 134 -8.74 -11.65 -11.41
C GLU A 134 -7.76 -10.71 -12.16
N GLY A 135 -6.47 -10.75 -11.80
CA GLY A 135 -5.40 -9.94 -12.40
C GLY A 135 -5.20 -8.59 -11.71
N VAL A 136 -5.66 -8.46 -10.46
CA VAL A 136 -5.49 -7.26 -9.63
C VAL A 136 -4.18 -7.36 -8.84
N LEU A 137 -3.37 -6.31 -8.92
CA LEU A 137 -2.21 -6.14 -8.04
C LEU A 137 -2.68 -5.51 -6.72
N ILE A 138 -2.46 -6.17 -5.59
CA ILE A 138 -2.82 -5.66 -4.26
C ILE A 138 -1.56 -5.12 -3.59
N ILE A 139 -1.60 -3.86 -3.15
CA ILE A 139 -0.50 -3.20 -2.46
C ILE A 139 -0.99 -2.65 -1.12
N GLY A 140 -0.43 -3.17 -0.03
CA GLY A 140 -0.50 -2.55 1.29
C GLY A 140 0.58 -1.48 1.42
N SER A 141 0.18 -0.28 1.84
CA SER A 141 1.04 0.90 1.96
C SER A 141 1.06 1.37 3.42
N GLY A 142 2.23 1.33 4.06
CA GLY A 142 2.37 1.66 5.48
C GLY A 142 3.81 1.67 5.95
N ASN A 143 4.05 1.41 7.24
CA ASN A 143 5.37 1.14 7.82
C ASN A 143 5.20 0.08 8.92
N VAL A 144 6.19 -0.81 9.08
CA VAL A 144 6.16 -1.85 10.13
C VAL A 144 6.56 -1.29 11.51
N THR A 145 7.32 -0.19 11.52
CA THR A 145 7.63 0.61 12.71
C THR A 145 7.27 2.08 12.41
N HIS A 146 6.54 2.72 13.32
CA HIS A 146 6.03 4.07 13.08
C HIS A 146 5.91 4.88 14.38
N ASN A 147 7.07 5.21 14.96
CA ASN A 147 7.18 6.12 16.11
C ASN A 147 7.91 7.39 15.69
N LEU A 148 7.15 8.44 15.34
CA LEU A 148 7.71 9.71 14.89
C LEU A 148 8.49 10.45 15.98
N GLU A 149 8.19 10.21 17.26
CA GLU A 149 8.94 10.79 18.39
C GLU A 149 10.33 10.19 18.55
N ALA A 150 10.53 8.97 18.03
CA ALA A 150 11.79 8.26 18.05
C ALA A 150 12.64 8.47 16.78
N VAL A 151 12.19 9.35 15.87
CA VAL A 151 12.94 9.68 14.65
C VAL A 151 14.18 10.50 15.04
N GLY A 152 15.35 9.92 14.77
CA GLY A 152 16.64 10.58 14.95
C GLY A 152 17.05 11.44 13.74
N PRO A 153 18.25 12.03 13.78
CA PRO A 153 18.84 12.71 12.62
C PRO A 153 18.90 11.80 11.40
N ASN A 154 18.81 12.38 10.20
CA ASN A 154 19.15 11.69 8.96
C ASN A 154 20.57 11.10 9.08
N ASP A 155 20.74 9.85 8.63
CA ASP A 155 21.97 9.04 8.75
C ASP A 155 22.38 8.63 10.18
N GLY A 156 21.52 8.88 11.17
CA GLY A 156 21.69 8.36 12.52
C GLY A 156 21.52 6.84 12.62
N PRO A 157 22.04 6.19 13.67
CA PRO A 157 21.85 4.76 13.86
C PRO A 157 20.35 4.43 14.03
N ILE A 158 19.91 3.34 13.39
CA ILE A 158 18.55 2.82 13.57
C ILE A 158 18.38 2.43 15.04
N PRO A 159 17.33 2.90 15.74
CA PRO A 159 17.08 2.49 17.12
C PRO A 159 16.95 0.97 17.23
N LYS A 160 17.62 0.38 18.23
CA LYS A 160 17.69 -1.08 18.38
C LYS A 160 16.31 -1.76 18.39
N TRP A 161 15.34 -1.17 19.09
CA TRP A 161 13.97 -1.70 19.14
C TRP A 161 13.32 -1.79 17.75
N ALA A 162 13.63 -0.85 16.85
CA ALA A 162 13.07 -0.81 15.51
C ALA A 162 13.70 -1.90 14.63
N SER A 163 15.02 -2.06 14.69
CA SER A 163 15.73 -3.12 13.96
C SER A 163 15.37 -4.52 14.49
N ASP A 164 15.18 -4.66 15.81
CA ASP A 164 14.78 -5.92 16.43
C ASP A 164 13.37 -6.32 15.96
N PHE A 165 12.43 -5.38 15.94
CA PHE A 165 11.06 -5.63 15.47
C PHE A 165 11.01 -5.96 13.98
N ASP A 166 11.76 -5.23 13.14
CA ASP A 166 11.86 -5.49 11.71
C ASP A 166 12.41 -6.91 11.44
N THR A 167 13.46 -7.30 12.15
CA THR A 167 14.04 -8.65 12.06
C THR A 167 13.03 -9.71 12.49
N TRP A 168 12.38 -9.52 13.64
CA TRP A 168 11.36 -10.44 14.13
C TRP A 168 10.21 -10.60 13.13
N LEU A 169 9.72 -9.51 12.55
CA LEU A 169 8.61 -9.54 11.60
C LEU A 169 9.00 -10.26 10.31
N LYS A 170 10.18 -9.97 9.75
CA LYS A 170 10.72 -10.68 8.59
C LYS A 170 10.79 -12.19 8.86
N ASP A 171 11.35 -12.57 10.01
CA ASP A 171 11.50 -13.98 10.36
C ASP A 171 10.14 -14.66 10.58
N ALA A 172 9.18 -13.98 11.21
CA ALA A 172 7.81 -14.49 11.38
C ALA A 172 7.06 -14.65 10.06
N LEU A 173 7.34 -13.81 9.05
CA LEU A 173 6.75 -13.91 7.72
C LEU A 173 7.37 -15.04 6.89
N LEU A 174 8.70 -15.22 6.97
CA LEU A 174 9.43 -16.21 6.18
C LEU A 174 9.37 -17.63 6.78
N ASN A 175 9.31 -17.75 8.11
CA ASN A 175 9.31 -19.03 8.82
C ASN A 175 7.90 -19.54 9.14
N ARG A 176 6.91 -19.24 8.31
CA ARG A 176 5.57 -19.82 8.47
C ARG A 176 5.66 -21.35 8.35
N ALA A 177 5.55 -22.04 9.47
CA ALA A 177 5.28 -23.48 9.55
C ALA A 177 3.84 -23.80 9.17
#